data_AF-A0A416UVD0-F1
#
_entry.id   AF-A0A416UVD0-F1
#
_cell.length_a   1.000
_cell.length_b   1.000
_cell.length_c   1.000
_cell.angle_alpha   90.00
_cell.angle_beta   90.00
_cell.angle_gamma   90.00
#
_symmetry.space_group_name_H-M   'P 1'
#
loop_
_entity.id
_entity.type
_entity.pdbx_description
1 polymer ?
#
loop_
_entity_poly.entity_id
_entity_poly.type
_entity_poly.pdbx_seq_one_letter_code
_entity_poly.pdbx_strand_id
1 'polypeptide(L)'
;MKKYPEEIEYSALRAFTDNGMYYARRNMLYFLDSATGESVVVCNKANCKHNTTKCNAYTIDVQPAMLCYGDKIYISEFDSELTFNDDGDAVQKGVAQIREINKDGSGARVLYSADEGAVIGMEMVDGVLYFTTWKYHDGFKLNEYQHDCTLYAYDLRWNRLRTLLSYEGDAEHDNAALYILNNKNKEKLYLTYGYEDSKENWHTILFTYNIKTHADEIVEDDLNTKYGEYFDIISTSSGNYIKTTELDNDVEWSVIYSCDENIQNQKEIFRFVGGSVDCMDGYLYAISTDYNKFFYQCDTGTIYLANTCFTGEGTYISDIYGLDESSDKIYIDGHDYTGMKPGDVITSDQSEQTVTGWEEFRDTYFTKLEDADQSVVKTFDWVKWP
;
A
#
# COMPACT_ATOMS: atom_id res chain seq x y z
N MET A 1 14.41 -2.99 -31.24
CA MET A 1 14.31 -1.77 -30.41
C MET A 1 13.60 -2.20 -29.15
N LYS A 2 14.22 -2.03 -27.97
CA LYS A 2 13.58 -2.32 -26.68
C LYS A 2 12.32 -1.45 -26.61
N LYS A 3 11.14 -2.05 -26.64
CA LYS A 3 9.89 -1.34 -26.36
C LYS A 3 9.86 -1.20 -24.84
N TYR A 4 10.19 -0.02 -24.36
CA TYR A 4 9.96 0.34 -22.97
C TYR A 4 8.44 0.28 -22.71
N PRO A 5 8.00 -0.01 -21.48
CA PRO A 5 6.58 0.10 -21.15
C PRO A 5 6.06 1.47 -21.58
N GLU A 6 4.84 1.50 -22.09
CA GLU A 6 4.08 2.74 -22.30
C GLU A 6 4.07 3.53 -20.98
N GLU A 7 3.97 4.86 -21.04
CA GLU A 7 4.09 5.73 -19.85
C GLU A 7 3.31 5.13 -18.67
N ILE A 8 3.95 4.96 -17.50
CA ILE A 8 3.21 4.62 -16.28
C ILE A 8 2.32 5.83 -15.99
N GLU A 9 1.06 5.76 -16.43
CA GLU A 9 0.09 6.83 -16.27
C GLU A 9 -0.28 7.04 -14.80
N TYR A 10 -0.05 6.04 -13.95
CA TYR A 10 -0.38 6.11 -12.53
C TYR A 10 0.58 5.28 -11.68
N SER A 11 1.17 5.88 -10.64
CA SER A 11 1.85 5.11 -9.59
C SER A 11 1.29 5.54 -8.24
N ALA A 12 0.66 4.60 -7.54
CA ALA A 12 0.18 4.79 -6.17
C ALA A 12 1.32 4.91 -5.14
N LEU A 13 2.58 4.82 -5.58
CA LEU A 13 3.74 4.70 -4.72
C LEU A 13 4.19 6.04 -4.19
N ARG A 14 4.14 6.14 -2.87
CA ARG A 14 4.43 7.35 -2.13
C ARG A 14 5.29 7.00 -0.92
N ALA A 15 6.24 7.87 -0.63
CA ALA A 15 7.05 7.77 0.58
C ALA A 15 7.09 9.13 1.25
N PHE A 16 6.65 9.16 2.49
CA PHE A 16 6.49 10.38 3.26
C PHE A 16 7.75 10.70 4.06
N THR A 17 8.00 11.99 4.22
CA THR A 17 9.06 12.54 5.05
C THR A 17 8.54 13.80 5.74
N ASP A 18 9.24 14.24 6.79
CA ASP A 18 8.89 15.46 7.52
C ASP A 18 8.77 16.71 6.62
N ASN A 19 9.49 16.73 5.50
CA ASN A 19 9.55 17.89 4.59
C ASN A 19 8.68 17.74 3.34
N GLY A 20 8.05 16.60 3.12
CA GLY A 20 7.31 16.37 1.88
C GLY A 20 7.15 14.90 1.52
N MET A 21 6.73 14.67 0.28
CA MET A 21 6.41 13.34 -0.22
C MET A 21 7.17 13.04 -1.50
N TYR A 22 7.80 11.87 -1.56
CA TYR A 22 8.32 11.29 -2.80
C TYR A 22 7.23 10.49 -3.48
N TYR A 23 7.12 10.61 -4.80
CA TYR A 23 6.15 9.87 -5.61
C TYR A 23 6.69 9.61 -7.01
N ALA A 24 6.23 8.53 -7.65
CA ALA A 24 6.54 8.25 -9.04
C ALA A 24 5.40 8.69 -9.96
N ARG A 25 5.72 9.25 -11.12
CA ARG A 25 4.76 9.63 -12.18
C ARG A 25 5.47 9.54 -13.52
N ARG A 26 4.84 8.92 -14.53
CA ARG A 26 5.38 8.86 -15.91
C ARG A 26 6.85 8.43 -15.97
N ASN A 27 7.18 7.32 -15.29
CA ASN A 27 8.55 6.79 -15.21
C ASN A 27 9.57 7.74 -14.56
N MET A 28 9.13 8.68 -13.74
CA MET A 28 9.98 9.65 -13.06
C MET A 28 9.65 9.79 -11.58
N LEU A 29 10.69 9.91 -10.77
CA LEU A 29 10.61 10.19 -9.35
C LEU A 29 10.57 11.71 -9.10
N TYR A 30 9.57 12.13 -8.35
CA TYR A 30 9.33 13.50 -7.92
C TYR A 30 9.39 13.61 -6.40
N PHE A 31 9.64 14.82 -5.92
CA PHE A 31 9.48 15.23 -4.53
C PHE A 31 8.56 16.43 -4.47
N LEU A 32 7.43 16.30 -3.77
CA LEU A 32 6.55 17.39 -3.40
C LEU A 32 7.05 18.01 -2.10
N ASP A 33 7.50 19.26 -2.16
CA ASP A 33 7.93 20.02 -0.98
C ASP A 33 6.70 20.52 -0.20
N SER A 34 6.58 20.10 1.06
CA SER A 34 5.42 20.46 1.90
C SER A 34 5.35 21.93 2.28
N ALA A 35 6.46 22.66 2.24
CA ALA A 35 6.50 24.08 2.59
C ALA A 35 6.09 24.98 1.41
N THR A 36 6.38 24.56 0.18
CA THR A 36 6.07 25.35 -1.02
C THR A 36 4.86 24.83 -1.79
N GLY A 37 4.50 23.56 -1.62
CA GLY A 37 3.50 22.87 -2.45
C GLY A 37 4.00 22.58 -3.87
N GLU A 38 5.29 22.74 -4.15
CA GLU A 38 5.86 22.54 -5.47
C GLU A 38 6.54 21.17 -5.59
N SER A 39 6.33 20.52 -6.74
CA SER A 39 7.01 19.26 -7.07
C SER A 39 8.27 19.49 -7.91
N VAL A 40 9.36 18.82 -7.53
CA VAL A 40 10.64 18.83 -8.27
C VAL A 40 11.06 17.42 -8.66
N VAL A 41 11.75 17.29 -9.79
CA VAL A 41 12.31 16.00 -10.24
C VAL A 41 13.51 15.64 -9.38
N VAL A 42 13.56 14.40 -8.88
CA VAL A 42 14.61 13.92 -7.97
C VAL A 42 15.86 13.52 -8.74
N CYS A 43 16.58 14.53 -9.23
CA CYS A 43 17.78 14.33 -10.03
C CYS A 43 18.86 15.39 -9.76
N ASN A 44 20.03 14.94 -9.31
CA ASN A 44 21.16 15.83 -9.06
C ASN A 44 22.01 16.16 -10.31
N LYS A 45 21.63 15.68 -11.50
CA LYS A 45 22.41 15.88 -12.74
C LYS A 45 22.01 17.20 -13.41
N ALA A 46 22.95 18.14 -13.45
CA ALA A 46 22.76 19.39 -14.18
C ALA A 46 22.41 19.14 -15.65
N ASN A 47 21.42 19.88 -16.16
CA ASN A 47 20.93 19.79 -17.55
C ASN A 47 20.47 18.39 -17.99
N CYS A 48 20.05 17.54 -17.05
CA CYS A 48 19.47 16.24 -17.39
C CYS A 48 18.16 16.43 -18.16
N LYS A 49 17.94 15.62 -19.19
CA LYS A 49 16.71 15.64 -20.00
C LYS A 49 15.58 14.79 -19.42
N HIS A 50 15.86 14.02 -18.37
CA HIS A 50 14.92 13.18 -17.64
C HIS A 50 14.11 12.16 -18.48
N ASN A 51 14.61 11.78 -19.65
CA ASN A 51 13.86 10.96 -20.62
C ASN A 51 14.54 9.61 -20.95
N THR A 52 15.45 9.15 -20.09
CA THR A 52 16.16 7.87 -20.26
C THR A 52 16.49 7.27 -18.90
N THR A 53 16.73 5.96 -18.87
CA THR A 53 17.23 5.22 -17.70
C THR A 53 18.60 5.68 -17.18
N LYS A 54 19.30 6.58 -17.90
CA LYS A 54 20.52 7.25 -17.40
C LYS A 54 20.21 8.38 -16.41
N CYS A 55 18.98 8.86 -16.37
CA CYS A 55 18.53 9.81 -15.36
C CYS A 55 18.32 9.08 -14.04
N ASN A 56 18.84 9.62 -12.94
CA ASN A 56 18.68 8.98 -11.64
C ASN A 56 17.23 9.03 -11.12
N ALA A 57 16.45 10.02 -11.57
CA ALA A 57 15.01 10.08 -11.31
C ALA A 57 14.21 9.09 -12.15
N TYR A 58 14.77 8.50 -13.20
CA TYR A 58 14.01 7.58 -14.04
C TYR A 58 13.69 6.34 -13.24
N THR A 59 12.43 5.93 -13.25
CA THR A 59 11.94 4.71 -12.61
C THR A 59 11.48 3.73 -13.70
N ILE A 60 11.63 2.44 -13.45
CA ILE A 60 11.20 1.38 -14.37
C ILE A 60 10.11 0.60 -13.64
N ASP A 61 8.92 0.51 -14.25
CA ASP A 61 7.76 -0.31 -13.83
C ASP A 61 7.79 -0.64 -12.33
N VAL A 62 7.40 0.40 -11.58
CA VAL A 62 7.62 0.50 -10.13
C VAL A 62 6.60 -0.39 -9.43
N GLN A 63 7.09 -1.38 -8.69
CA GLN A 63 6.29 -2.45 -8.08
C GLN A 63 6.43 -2.39 -6.56
N PRO A 64 5.41 -2.81 -5.82
CA PRO A 64 4.43 -1.96 -5.17
C PRO A 64 4.96 -1.23 -3.91
N ALA A 65 6.27 -1.04 -3.74
CA ALA A 65 6.83 -0.48 -2.53
C ALA A 65 7.86 0.63 -2.80
N MET A 66 7.71 1.72 -2.06
CA MET A 66 8.70 2.78 -1.92
C MET A 66 8.73 3.26 -0.47
N LEU A 67 9.92 3.45 0.10
CA LEU A 67 10.07 4.00 1.45
C LEU A 67 11.27 4.92 1.56
N CYS A 68 11.22 5.81 2.56
CA CYS A 68 12.33 6.69 2.92
C CYS A 68 12.95 6.24 4.24
N TYR A 69 14.28 6.22 4.30
CA TYR A 69 15.01 5.99 5.55
C TYR A 69 16.34 6.74 5.56
N GLY A 70 16.56 7.54 6.61
CA GLY A 70 17.69 8.47 6.66
C GLY A 70 17.67 9.42 5.45
N ASP A 71 18.81 9.55 4.78
CA ASP A 71 18.97 10.40 3.59
C ASP A 71 18.66 9.69 2.26
N LYS A 72 17.98 8.53 2.32
CA LYS A 72 17.80 7.66 1.15
C LYS A 72 16.35 7.28 0.91
N ILE A 73 16.11 6.87 -0.34
CA ILE A 73 14.87 6.34 -0.87
C ILE A 73 15.17 4.93 -1.37
N TYR A 74 14.27 4.00 -1.07
CA TYR A 74 14.31 2.61 -1.48
C TYR A 74 13.10 2.36 -2.37
N ILE A 75 13.33 1.85 -3.57
CA ILE A 75 12.32 1.70 -4.61
C ILE A 75 12.38 0.27 -5.09
N SER A 76 11.26 -0.44 -5.03
CA SER A 76 11.11 -1.72 -5.68
C SER A 76 10.70 -1.49 -7.14
N GLU A 77 11.44 -2.10 -8.07
CA GLU A 77 11.28 -1.93 -9.51
C GLU A 77 11.28 -3.30 -10.19
N PHE A 78 10.52 -3.41 -11.28
CA PHE A 78 10.48 -4.60 -12.11
C PHE A 78 10.72 -4.21 -13.58
N ASP A 79 11.84 -4.64 -14.17
CA ASP A 79 12.06 -4.48 -15.62
C ASP A 79 11.70 -5.79 -16.29
N SER A 80 10.55 -5.87 -16.97
CA SER A 80 10.14 -7.07 -17.69
C SER A 80 9.99 -6.88 -19.20
N GLU A 81 10.34 -7.94 -19.92
CA GLU A 81 10.15 -8.05 -21.36
C GLU A 81 9.40 -9.36 -21.64
N LEU A 82 8.22 -9.24 -22.27
CA LEU A 82 7.49 -10.38 -22.80
C LEU A 82 7.91 -10.61 -24.25
N THR A 83 8.45 -11.78 -24.52
CA THR A 83 8.88 -12.22 -25.85
C THR A 83 8.17 -13.53 -26.22
N PHE A 84 8.30 -13.95 -27.48
CA PHE A 84 7.85 -15.27 -27.92
C PHE A 84 9.06 -16.05 -28.43
N ASN A 85 9.20 -17.31 -28.01
CA ASN A 85 10.26 -18.19 -28.51
C ASN A 85 9.95 -18.66 -29.95
N ASP A 86 10.87 -19.44 -30.55
CA ASP A 86 10.71 -19.94 -31.93
C ASP A 86 9.52 -20.91 -32.10
N ASP A 87 9.06 -21.52 -30.99
CA ASP A 87 7.90 -22.41 -30.94
C ASP A 87 6.57 -21.64 -30.76
N GLY A 88 6.64 -20.31 -30.55
CA GLY A 88 5.49 -19.44 -30.35
C GLY A 88 5.02 -19.32 -28.90
N ASP A 89 5.76 -19.89 -27.94
CA ASP A 89 5.45 -19.78 -26.51
C ASP A 89 5.88 -18.43 -25.96
N ALA A 90 5.04 -17.88 -25.08
CA ALA A 90 5.36 -16.66 -24.35
C ALA A 90 6.48 -16.91 -23.34
N VAL A 91 7.49 -16.05 -23.36
CA VAL A 91 8.63 -16.05 -22.43
C VAL A 91 8.71 -14.66 -21.80
N GLN A 92 8.45 -14.59 -20.50
CA GLN A 92 8.70 -13.38 -19.72
C GLN A 92 10.12 -13.43 -19.15
N LYS A 93 10.92 -12.41 -19.45
CA LYS A 93 12.19 -12.18 -18.76
C LYS A 93 12.05 -10.90 -17.96
N GLY A 94 12.12 -11.03 -16.65
CA GLY A 94 12.00 -9.92 -15.72
C GLY A 94 13.20 -9.84 -14.80
N VAL A 95 13.55 -8.64 -14.37
CA VAL A 95 14.45 -8.43 -13.23
C VAL A 95 13.69 -7.63 -12.17
N ALA A 96 13.45 -8.26 -11.02
CA ALA A 96 13.03 -7.56 -9.82
C ALA A 96 14.26 -6.97 -9.15
N GLN A 97 14.17 -5.72 -8.70
CA GLN A 97 15.26 -5.09 -7.99
C GLN A 97 14.77 -4.14 -6.90
N ILE A 98 15.64 -3.96 -5.90
CA ILE A 98 15.52 -2.85 -4.95
C ILE A 98 16.62 -1.86 -5.29
N ARG A 99 16.22 -0.68 -5.74
CA ARG A 99 17.12 0.44 -5.99
C ARG A 99 17.15 1.36 -4.77
N GLU A 100 18.36 1.68 -4.33
CA GLU A 100 18.63 2.70 -3.32
C GLU A 100 19.15 3.95 -4.01
N ILE A 101 18.63 5.12 -3.64
CA ILE A 101 19.05 6.42 -4.14
C ILE A 101 19.04 7.45 -3.01
N ASN A 102 19.95 8.42 -3.04
CA ASN A 102 19.90 9.53 -2.10
C ASN A 102 18.68 10.42 -2.39
N LYS A 103 18.18 11.11 -1.37
CA LYS A 103 17.01 12.00 -1.44
C LYS A 103 17.15 13.16 -2.45
N ASP A 104 18.37 13.54 -2.81
CA ASP A 104 18.69 14.52 -3.86
C ASP A 104 18.75 13.91 -5.28
N GLY A 105 18.51 12.61 -5.40
CA GLY A 105 18.62 11.86 -6.64
C GLY A 105 20.05 11.46 -7.00
N SER A 106 21.02 11.53 -6.09
CA SER A 106 22.40 11.09 -6.32
C SER A 106 22.63 9.65 -5.84
N GLY A 107 23.79 9.06 -6.19
CA GLY A 107 24.26 7.82 -5.55
C GLY A 107 23.44 6.56 -5.81
N ALA A 108 22.64 6.52 -6.87
CA ALA A 108 21.78 5.38 -7.17
C ALA A 108 22.58 4.06 -7.31
N ARG A 109 22.14 3.01 -6.62
CA ARG A 109 22.68 1.65 -6.72
C ARG A 109 21.59 0.59 -6.52
N VAL A 110 21.81 -0.59 -7.07
CA VAL A 110 20.95 -1.77 -6.85
C VAL A 110 21.42 -2.49 -5.59
N LEU A 111 20.52 -2.71 -4.62
CA LEU A 111 20.79 -3.44 -3.37
C LEU A 111 20.45 -4.93 -3.49
N TYR A 112 19.40 -5.23 -4.23
CA TYR A 112 18.91 -6.57 -4.48
C TYR A 112 18.48 -6.66 -5.93
N SER A 113 18.71 -7.83 -6.53
CA SER A 113 18.29 -8.16 -7.90
C SER A 113 17.99 -9.66 -7.95
N ALA A 114 16.88 -10.01 -8.57
CA ALA A 114 16.55 -11.40 -8.90
C ALA A 114 15.86 -11.47 -10.25
N ASP A 115 16.13 -12.54 -10.98
CA ASP A 115 15.48 -12.83 -12.26
C ASP A 115 14.08 -13.43 -12.01
N GLU A 116 13.15 -13.14 -12.91
CA GLU A 116 11.83 -13.80 -13.03
C GLU A 116 11.00 -13.81 -11.73
N GLY A 117 10.87 -12.65 -11.10
CA GLY A 117 10.11 -12.47 -9.88
C GLY A 117 9.69 -11.01 -9.61
N ALA A 118 9.21 -10.72 -8.40
CA ALA A 118 8.94 -9.35 -7.94
C ALA A 118 9.36 -9.17 -6.48
N VAL A 119 9.61 -7.92 -6.09
CA VAL A 119 9.65 -7.50 -4.69
C VAL A 119 8.27 -6.94 -4.36
N ILE A 120 7.63 -7.46 -3.32
CA ILE A 120 6.18 -7.26 -3.08
C ILE A 120 5.91 -6.41 -1.83
N GLY A 121 6.77 -6.50 -0.82
CA GLY A 121 6.64 -5.73 0.41
C GLY A 121 8.01 -5.27 0.89
N MET A 122 8.07 -4.08 1.49
CA MET A 122 9.28 -3.57 2.12
C MET A 122 8.93 -2.88 3.44
N GLU A 123 9.74 -3.13 4.47
CA GLU A 123 9.63 -2.48 5.77
C GLU A 123 11.03 -2.17 6.32
N MET A 124 11.19 -1.06 7.02
CA MET A 124 12.49 -0.62 7.54
C MET A 124 12.46 -0.55 9.06
N VAL A 125 13.22 -1.44 9.71
CA VAL A 125 13.34 -1.44 11.17
C VAL A 125 14.80 -1.29 11.57
N ASP A 126 15.10 -0.20 12.27
CA ASP A 126 16.41 0.09 12.87
C ASP A 126 17.62 -0.11 11.92
N GLY A 127 17.46 0.28 10.66
CA GLY A 127 18.52 0.23 9.64
C GLY A 127 18.68 -1.13 8.97
N VAL A 128 17.72 -2.03 9.16
CA VAL A 128 17.57 -3.28 8.42
C VAL A 128 16.35 -3.17 7.52
N LEU A 129 16.57 -3.32 6.21
CA LEU A 129 15.50 -3.41 5.22
C LEU A 129 14.99 -4.84 5.17
N TYR A 130 13.75 -5.05 5.60
CA TYR A 130 13.04 -6.29 5.42
C TYR A 130 12.23 -6.20 4.14
N PHE A 131 12.22 -7.26 3.34
CA PHE A 131 11.44 -7.27 2.12
C PHE A 131 11.06 -8.68 1.72
N THR A 132 9.92 -8.82 1.06
CA THR A 132 9.44 -10.09 0.53
C THR A 132 9.55 -10.11 -0.98
N THR A 133 9.80 -11.30 -1.51
CA THR A 133 9.86 -11.54 -2.95
C THR A 133 9.08 -12.79 -3.30
N TRP A 134 8.55 -12.82 -4.52
CA TRP A 134 8.21 -14.08 -5.20
C TRP A 134 9.09 -14.23 -6.44
N LYS A 135 9.37 -15.47 -6.86
CA LYS A 135 9.93 -15.82 -8.17
C LYS A 135 9.25 -17.07 -8.71
N TYR A 136 9.18 -17.24 -10.03
CA TYR A 136 8.68 -18.48 -10.62
C TYR A 136 9.58 -19.66 -10.22
N HIS A 137 8.98 -20.73 -9.69
CA HIS A 137 9.71 -21.91 -9.20
C HIS A 137 10.57 -22.56 -10.30
N ASP A 138 9.95 -22.82 -11.45
CA ASP A 138 10.57 -23.44 -12.63
C ASP A 138 10.78 -22.43 -13.79
N GLY A 139 10.86 -21.14 -13.46
CA GLY A 139 10.84 -20.04 -14.43
C GLY A 139 9.44 -19.75 -14.99
N PHE A 140 9.30 -18.62 -15.70
CA PHE A 140 8.00 -18.22 -16.24
C PHE A 140 7.45 -19.25 -17.24
N LYS A 141 6.24 -19.75 -16.97
CA LYS A 141 5.48 -20.57 -17.91
C LYS A 141 4.03 -20.10 -17.89
N LEU A 142 3.43 -19.99 -19.08
CA LEU A 142 2.06 -19.54 -19.19
C LEU A 142 1.10 -20.54 -18.52
N ASN A 143 0.31 -20.07 -17.56
CA ASN A 143 -0.63 -20.86 -16.74
C ASN A 143 0.02 -21.82 -15.71
N GLU A 144 1.30 -21.63 -15.37
CA GLU A 144 1.89 -22.23 -14.15
C GLU A 144 2.34 -21.09 -13.23
N TYR A 145 1.75 -21.01 -12.03
CA TYR A 145 1.94 -19.89 -11.11
C TYR A 145 2.59 -20.32 -9.79
N GLN A 146 3.37 -21.40 -9.85
CA GLN A 146 4.14 -21.87 -8.71
C GLN A 146 5.23 -20.86 -8.41
N HIS A 147 5.15 -20.25 -7.23
CA HIS A 147 6.05 -19.20 -6.81
C HIS A 147 6.86 -19.62 -5.58
N ASP A 148 8.17 -19.42 -5.64
CA ASP A 148 9.00 -19.42 -4.44
C ASP A 148 8.89 -18.06 -3.76
N CYS A 149 8.43 -18.06 -2.51
CA CYS A 149 8.30 -16.86 -1.70
C CYS A 149 9.43 -16.77 -0.67
N THR A 150 10.01 -15.58 -0.49
CA THR A 150 11.13 -15.41 0.45
C THR A 150 11.04 -14.10 1.22
N LEU A 151 11.27 -14.16 2.53
CA LEU A 151 11.52 -12.99 3.38
C LEU A 151 13.04 -12.80 3.51
N TYR A 152 13.50 -11.61 3.17
CA TYR A 152 14.88 -11.19 3.33
C TYR A 152 15.03 -10.11 4.40
N ALA A 153 16.23 -10.05 4.97
CA ALA A 153 16.73 -8.91 5.72
C ALA A 153 18.05 -8.43 5.14
N TYR A 154 18.13 -7.15 4.80
CA TYR A 154 19.33 -6.48 4.35
C TYR A 154 19.80 -5.47 5.41
N ASP A 155 20.85 -5.80 6.15
CA ASP A 155 21.45 -4.87 7.12
C ASP A 155 22.27 -3.82 6.38
N LEU A 156 21.80 -2.56 6.41
CA LEU A 156 22.42 -1.45 5.70
C LEU A 156 23.79 -1.06 6.27
N ARG A 157 24.03 -1.31 7.56
CA ARG A 157 25.32 -0.98 8.21
C ARG A 157 26.43 -1.91 7.70
N TRP A 158 26.09 -3.17 7.47
CA TRP A 158 27.04 -4.20 7.03
C TRP A 158 26.94 -4.53 5.53
N ASN A 159 25.99 -3.95 4.81
CA ASN A 159 25.63 -4.31 3.43
C ASN A 159 25.48 -5.83 3.26
N ARG A 160 24.72 -6.46 4.17
CA ARG A 160 24.60 -7.92 4.23
C ARG A 160 23.14 -8.35 4.10
N LEU A 161 22.88 -9.12 3.05
CA LEU A 161 21.62 -9.84 2.84
C LEU A 161 21.59 -11.14 3.65
N ARG A 162 20.44 -11.47 4.23
CA ARG A 162 20.12 -12.74 4.86
C ARG A 162 18.74 -13.19 4.42
N THR A 163 18.62 -14.46 4.07
CA THR A 163 17.31 -15.13 3.95
C THR A 163 16.82 -15.47 5.35
N LEU A 164 15.57 -15.13 5.64
CA LEU A 164 14.95 -15.38 6.95
C LEU A 164 13.95 -16.52 6.87
N LEU A 165 13.03 -16.47 5.90
CA LEU A 165 12.02 -17.48 5.64
C LEU A 165 11.96 -17.72 4.14
N SER A 166 11.71 -18.96 3.73
CA SER A 166 11.54 -19.35 2.33
C SER A 166 10.50 -20.43 2.22
N TYR A 167 9.58 -20.26 1.28
CA TYR A 167 8.58 -21.23 0.87
C TYR A 167 8.86 -21.54 -0.60
N GLU A 168 9.07 -22.82 -0.90
CA GLU A 168 9.24 -23.26 -2.28
C GLU A 168 7.85 -23.53 -2.89
N GLY A 169 7.67 -23.14 -4.14
CA GLY A 169 6.43 -23.41 -4.87
C GLY A 169 6.21 -24.92 -5.02
N ASP A 170 5.00 -25.38 -4.76
CA ASP A 170 4.61 -26.76 -4.96
C ASP A 170 3.16 -26.87 -5.47
N ALA A 171 2.67 -28.10 -5.67
CA ALA A 171 1.33 -28.33 -6.22
C ALA A 171 0.18 -28.06 -5.23
N GLU A 172 0.46 -27.92 -3.94
CA GLU A 172 -0.53 -27.58 -2.91
C GLU A 172 -0.52 -26.08 -2.57
N HIS A 173 0.44 -25.32 -3.08
CA HIS A 173 0.61 -23.89 -2.86
C HIS A 173 0.84 -23.16 -4.18
N ASP A 174 -0.15 -23.20 -5.08
CA ASP A 174 -0.11 -22.44 -6.33
C ASP A 174 -0.44 -20.96 -6.07
N ASN A 175 -0.09 -20.08 -7.00
CA ASN A 175 -0.31 -18.62 -6.90
C ASN A 175 0.18 -18.00 -5.56
N ALA A 176 1.19 -18.60 -4.93
CA ALA A 176 1.59 -18.23 -3.58
C ALA A 176 2.21 -16.81 -3.52
N ALA A 177 1.96 -16.11 -2.41
CA ALA A 177 2.54 -14.81 -2.14
C ALA A 177 2.75 -14.57 -0.65
N LEU A 178 3.91 -13.99 -0.32
CA LEU A 178 4.29 -13.61 1.03
C LEU A 178 4.33 -12.08 1.16
N TYR A 179 3.51 -11.50 2.02
CA TYR A 179 3.41 -10.06 2.22
C TYR A 179 3.87 -9.64 3.62
N ILE A 180 4.54 -8.49 3.68
CA ILE A 180 4.74 -7.77 4.94
C ILE A 180 3.53 -6.88 5.15
N LEU A 181 2.82 -7.09 6.25
CA LEU A 181 1.70 -6.24 6.63
C LEU A 181 2.21 -4.91 7.16
N ASN A 182 1.51 -3.83 6.83
CA ASN A 182 1.85 -2.49 7.30
C ASN A 182 1.71 -2.45 8.82
N ASN A 183 2.84 -2.47 9.52
CA ASN A 183 2.88 -2.42 10.97
C ASN A 183 4.03 -1.53 11.43
N LYS A 184 3.76 -0.69 12.43
CA LYS A 184 4.78 0.17 13.07
C LYS A 184 5.49 -0.54 14.23
N ASN A 185 5.37 -1.87 14.32
CA ASN A 185 5.97 -2.65 15.39
C ASN A 185 7.48 -2.81 15.11
N LYS A 186 8.32 -2.46 16.09
CA LYS A 186 9.79 -2.54 15.96
C LYS A 186 10.37 -3.86 16.45
N GLU A 187 9.57 -4.71 17.07
CA GLU A 187 9.99 -5.98 17.67
C GLU A 187 9.61 -7.19 16.81
N LYS A 188 8.51 -7.08 16.06
CA LYS A 188 7.97 -8.16 15.22
C LYS A 188 7.50 -7.61 13.88
N LEU A 189 7.66 -8.41 12.83
CA LEU A 189 6.95 -8.22 11.56
C LEU A 189 5.70 -9.08 11.56
N TYR A 190 4.60 -8.55 11.04
CA TYR A 190 3.41 -9.33 10.70
C TYR A 190 3.45 -9.69 9.22
N LEU A 191 3.20 -10.95 8.91
CA LEU A 191 3.35 -11.52 7.57
C LEU A 191 2.12 -12.34 7.22
N THR A 192 1.65 -12.24 5.97
CA THR A 192 0.66 -13.17 5.43
C THR A 192 1.29 -14.01 4.33
N TYR A 193 0.99 -15.31 4.35
CA TYR A 193 1.27 -16.22 3.25
C TYR A 193 -0.04 -16.72 2.67
N GLY A 194 -0.40 -16.19 1.51
CA GLY A 194 -1.60 -16.58 0.76
C GLY A 194 -1.23 -17.55 -0.35
N TYR A 195 -2.06 -18.57 -0.59
CA TYR A 195 -1.87 -19.53 -1.67
C TYR A 195 -3.19 -20.18 -2.07
N GLU A 196 -3.21 -20.78 -3.25
CA GLU A 196 -4.32 -21.59 -3.77
C GLU A 196 -3.96 -23.08 -3.67
N ASP A 197 -4.82 -23.88 -3.07
CA ASP A 197 -4.60 -25.33 -2.94
C ASP A 197 -4.91 -26.10 -4.24
N SER A 198 -4.58 -27.39 -4.24
CA SER A 198 -4.83 -28.28 -5.39
C SER A 198 -6.30 -28.45 -5.79
N LYS A 199 -7.24 -27.87 -5.03
CA LYS A 199 -8.68 -27.86 -5.29
C LYS A 199 -9.20 -26.44 -5.55
N GLU A 200 -8.31 -25.49 -5.86
CA GLU A 200 -8.66 -24.09 -6.16
C GLU A 200 -9.29 -23.35 -4.96
N ASN A 201 -8.99 -23.76 -3.72
CA ASN A 201 -9.38 -23.01 -2.54
C ASN A 201 -8.24 -22.09 -2.11
N TRP A 202 -8.56 -20.83 -1.88
CA TRP A 202 -7.63 -19.87 -1.30
C TRP A 202 -7.46 -20.10 0.19
N HIS A 203 -6.22 -20.07 0.65
CA HIS A 203 -5.81 -20.14 2.04
C HIS A 203 -4.92 -18.96 2.35
N THR A 204 -5.02 -18.43 3.58
CA THR A 204 -4.05 -17.46 4.05
C THR A 204 -3.65 -17.71 5.50
N ILE A 205 -2.34 -17.83 5.69
CA ILE A 205 -1.71 -18.02 6.99
C ILE A 205 -1.20 -16.66 7.47
N LEU A 206 -1.46 -16.33 8.73
CA LEU A 206 -0.83 -15.20 9.41
C LEU A 206 0.22 -15.71 10.38
N PHE A 207 1.40 -15.12 10.29
CA PHE A 207 2.47 -15.36 11.24
C PHE A 207 3.19 -14.07 11.60
N THR A 208 3.86 -14.11 12.74
CA THR A 208 4.78 -13.05 13.14
C THR A 208 6.21 -13.52 13.01
N TYR A 209 7.11 -12.62 12.66
CA TYR A 209 8.55 -12.84 12.72
C TYR A 209 9.16 -11.93 13.78
N ASN A 210 9.67 -12.51 14.87
CA ASN A 210 10.35 -11.76 15.92
C ASN A 210 11.75 -11.37 15.46
N ILE A 211 11.98 -10.05 15.35
CA ILE A 211 13.21 -9.47 14.82
C ILE A 211 14.42 -9.80 15.71
N LYS A 212 14.22 -9.88 17.03
CA LYS A 212 15.29 -10.06 18.01
C LYS A 212 15.68 -11.53 18.18
N THR A 213 14.71 -12.43 18.24
CA THR A 213 14.94 -13.86 18.44
C THR A 213 15.13 -14.63 17.14
N HIS A 214 14.78 -14.01 15.99
CA HIS A 214 14.76 -14.65 14.69
C HIS A 214 13.87 -15.89 14.64
N ALA A 215 12.75 -15.85 15.38
CA ALA A 215 11.76 -16.91 15.42
C ALA A 215 10.46 -16.43 14.78
N ASP A 216 9.85 -17.28 13.98
CA ASP A 216 8.51 -17.13 13.46
C ASP A 216 7.49 -17.91 14.30
N GLU A 217 6.25 -17.42 14.32
CA GLU A 217 5.12 -18.04 15.02
C GLU A 217 3.85 -17.85 14.20
N ILE A 218 3.16 -18.96 13.91
CA ILE A 218 1.83 -18.94 13.29
C ILE A 218 0.83 -18.39 14.31
N VAL A 219 0.16 -17.30 13.95
CA VAL A 219 -0.89 -16.66 14.76
C VAL A 219 -2.25 -17.24 14.40
N GLU A 220 -2.49 -17.47 13.10
CA GLU A 220 -3.71 -18.08 12.58
C GLU A 220 -3.37 -18.85 11.30
N ASP A 221 -3.85 -20.09 11.20
CA ASP A 221 -3.46 -21.03 10.13
C ASP A 221 -4.44 -21.05 8.96
N ASP A 222 -5.66 -20.55 9.14
CA ASP A 222 -6.62 -20.37 8.06
C ASP A 222 -7.52 -19.15 8.31
N LEU A 223 -7.02 -17.98 7.88
CA LEU A 223 -7.78 -16.75 7.96
C LEU A 223 -9.01 -16.76 7.05
N ASN A 224 -9.00 -17.51 5.96
CA ASN A 224 -10.09 -17.53 5.00
C ASN A 224 -11.31 -18.24 5.58
N THR A 225 -11.12 -19.38 6.25
CA THR A 225 -12.21 -20.05 6.98
C THR A 225 -12.75 -19.19 8.12
N LYS A 226 -11.88 -18.42 8.78
CA LYS A 226 -12.26 -17.62 9.96
C LYS A 226 -12.97 -16.31 9.61
N TYR A 227 -12.53 -15.63 8.56
CA TYR A 227 -12.97 -14.28 8.23
C TYR A 227 -13.63 -14.14 6.86
N GLY A 228 -13.50 -15.13 5.96
CA GLY A 228 -14.02 -15.09 4.59
C GLY A 228 -12.89 -14.92 3.55
N GLU A 229 -13.27 -14.82 2.28
CA GLU A 229 -12.32 -14.82 1.14
C GLU A 229 -11.38 -13.61 1.10
N TYR A 230 -11.75 -12.50 1.75
CA TYR A 230 -10.97 -11.26 1.75
C TYR A 230 -10.80 -10.73 3.15
N PHE A 231 -9.56 -10.57 3.57
CA PHE A 231 -9.22 -9.83 4.77
C PHE A 231 -7.92 -9.02 4.59
N ASP A 232 -7.76 -8.01 5.42
CA ASP A 232 -6.52 -7.23 5.54
C ASP A 232 -6.25 -6.95 7.02
N ILE A 233 -4.97 -6.80 7.39
CA ILE A 233 -4.56 -6.46 8.74
C ILE A 233 -3.93 -5.08 8.72
N ILE A 234 -4.57 -4.17 9.43
CA ILE A 234 -4.19 -2.77 9.54
C ILE A 234 -3.61 -2.55 10.94
N SER A 235 -2.32 -2.27 11.03
CA SER A 235 -1.68 -1.95 12.31
C SER A 235 -1.36 -0.46 12.38
N THR A 236 -1.84 0.17 13.45
CA THR A 236 -1.57 1.57 13.79
C THR A 236 -0.67 1.65 15.02
N SER A 237 -0.22 2.85 15.39
CA SER A 237 0.42 3.08 16.70
C SER A 237 -0.50 2.74 17.88
N SER A 238 -1.81 2.75 17.66
CA SER A 238 -2.86 2.67 18.67
C SER A 238 -3.42 1.27 18.86
N GLY A 239 -3.18 0.37 17.89
CA GLY A 239 -3.71 -0.99 17.92
C GLY A 239 -3.75 -1.65 16.54
N ASN A 240 -4.22 -2.89 16.54
CA ASN A 240 -4.39 -3.70 15.34
C ASN A 240 -5.87 -3.80 14.96
N TYR A 241 -6.12 -3.81 13.66
CA TYR A 241 -7.44 -3.94 13.09
C TYR A 241 -7.45 -5.02 12.02
N ILE A 242 -8.56 -5.73 11.91
CA ILE A 242 -8.84 -6.67 10.82
C ILE A 242 -9.93 -6.05 9.97
N LYS A 243 -9.67 -5.86 8.68
CA LYS A 243 -10.72 -5.66 7.69
C LYS A 243 -11.12 -7.04 7.17
N THR A 244 -12.40 -7.32 7.09
CA THR A 244 -12.90 -8.49 6.36
C THR A 244 -14.15 -8.14 5.56
N THR A 245 -14.60 -9.07 4.72
CA THR A 245 -15.84 -8.98 3.96
C THR A 245 -16.88 -9.98 4.48
N GLU A 246 -18.07 -9.50 4.84
CA GLU A 246 -19.19 -10.32 5.29
C GLU A 246 -20.43 -10.12 4.43
N LEU A 247 -21.14 -11.22 4.12
CA LEU A 247 -22.45 -11.17 3.47
C LEU A 247 -23.57 -11.13 4.52
N ASP A 248 -24.36 -10.05 4.51
CA ASP A 248 -25.56 -9.88 5.34
C ASP A 248 -26.74 -9.46 4.45
N ASN A 249 -27.75 -10.34 4.35
CA ASN A 249 -28.94 -10.15 3.50
C ASN A 249 -28.62 -9.83 2.03
N ASP A 250 -27.73 -10.62 1.40
CA ASP A 250 -27.26 -10.45 0.01
C ASP A 250 -26.51 -9.12 -0.26
N VAL A 251 -26.12 -8.40 0.80
CA VAL A 251 -25.26 -7.21 0.71
C VAL A 251 -23.88 -7.56 1.25
N GLU A 252 -22.85 -7.17 0.49
CA GLU A 252 -21.45 -7.32 0.87
C GLU A 252 -20.99 -6.13 1.73
N TRP A 253 -20.56 -6.43 2.96
CA TRP A 253 -20.10 -5.45 3.94
C TRP A 253 -18.60 -5.60 4.17
N SER A 254 -17.85 -4.51 4.04
CA SER A 254 -16.53 -4.39 4.67
C SER A 254 -16.71 -4.17 6.17
N VAL A 255 -16.17 -5.06 6.99
CA VAL A 255 -16.29 -5.03 8.45
C VAL A 255 -14.93 -4.82 9.07
N ILE A 256 -14.83 -3.85 9.99
CA ILE A 256 -13.60 -3.54 10.71
C ILE A 256 -13.70 -3.99 12.16
N TYR A 257 -12.79 -4.88 12.55
CA TYR A 257 -12.61 -5.33 13.92
C TYR A 257 -11.36 -4.72 14.52
N SER A 258 -11.44 -4.19 15.74
CA SER A 258 -10.26 -3.99 16.59
C SER A 258 -9.86 -5.32 17.23
N CYS A 259 -8.57 -5.52 17.46
CA CYS A 259 -8.03 -6.71 18.10
C CYS A 259 -6.79 -6.39 18.94
N ASP A 260 -6.41 -7.34 19.81
CA ASP A 260 -5.18 -7.21 20.59
C ASP A 260 -3.92 -7.50 19.75
N GLU A 261 -2.75 -7.46 20.40
CA GLU A 261 -1.45 -7.70 19.75
C GLU A 261 -1.32 -9.08 19.10
N ASN A 262 -2.12 -10.06 19.54
CA ASN A 262 -2.16 -11.42 19.03
C ASN A 262 -3.35 -11.64 18.08
N ILE A 263 -4.02 -10.56 17.64
CA ILE A 263 -5.16 -10.60 16.73
C ILE A 263 -6.37 -11.36 17.34
N GLN A 264 -6.44 -11.38 18.68
CA GLN A 264 -7.54 -11.97 19.45
C GLN A 264 -8.47 -10.88 20.02
N ASN A 265 -9.51 -11.32 20.75
CA ASN A 265 -10.46 -10.44 21.46
C ASN A 265 -11.12 -9.40 20.56
N GLN A 266 -11.62 -9.86 19.41
CA GLN A 266 -12.16 -8.99 18.38
C GLN A 266 -13.40 -8.23 18.85
N LYS A 267 -13.43 -6.95 18.51
CA LYS A 267 -14.59 -6.10 18.70
C LYS A 267 -14.82 -5.32 17.42
N GLU A 268 -15.99 -5.52 16.81
CA GLU A 268 -16.44 -4.74 15.66
C GLU A 268 -16.47 -3.26 16.02
N ILE A 269 -15.87 -2.45 15.16
CA ILE A 269 -15.80 -0.99 15.30
C ILE A 269 -16.79 -0.31 14.36
N PHE A 270 -16.90 -0.80 13.13
CA PHE A 270 -17.92 -0.40 12.17
C PHE A 270 -17.94 -1.38 11.00
N ARG A 271 -19.02 -1.32 10.21
CA ARG A 271 -19.10 -1.95 8.90
C ARG A 271 -19.69 -1.00 7.87
N PHE A 272 -19.31 -1.13 6.60
CA PHE A 272 -19.78 -0.30 5.52
C PHE A 272 -19.92 -1.08 4.21
N VAL A 273 -20.82 -0.65 3.34
CA VAL A 273 -21.14 -1.33 2.08
C VAL A 273 -20.06 -1.02 1.04
N GLY A 274 -19.36 -2.08 0.61
CA GLY A 274 -18.27 -2.05 -0.36
C GLY A 274 -17.12 -1.10 -0.01
N GLY A 275 -16.07 -1.09 -0.84
CA GLY A 275 -15.01 -0.08 -0.80
C GLY A 275 -13.73 -0.45 -0.04
N SER A 276 -12.92 0.56 0.28
CA SER A 276 -11.57 0.41 0.85
C SER A 276 -11.42 1.12 2.20
N VAL A 277 -10.45 0.65 2.99
CA VAL A 277 -9.97 1.35 4.18
C VAL A 277 -8.47 1.46 4.06
N ASP A 278 -7.97 2.68 4.22
CA ASP A 278 -6.56 2.97 4.26
C ASP A 278 -6.14 3.36 5.68
N CYS A 279 -4.94 2.93 6.06
CA CYS A 279 -4.33 3.33 7.32
C CYS A 279 -3.59 4.66 7.14
N MET A 280 -3.98 5.64 7.95
CA MET A 280 -3.34 6.95 8.03
C MET A 280 -2.79 7.15 9.45
N ASP A 281 -2.02 8.22 9.67
CA ASP A 281 -1.36 8.53 10.95
C ASP A 281 -2.35 8.61 12.14
N GLY A 282 -2.60 7.48 12.82
CA GLY A 282 -3.59 7.38 13.90
C GLY A 282 -5.05 7.28 13.46
N TYR A 283 -5.33 7.15 12.16
CA TYR A 283 -6.68 7.09 11.61
C TYR A 283 -6.89 5.91 10.67
N LEU A 284 -8.13 5.40 10.62
CA LEU A 284 -8.64 4.62 9.51
C LEU A 284 -9.44 5.55 8.60
N TYR A 285 -9.07 5.63 7.33
CA TYR A 285 -9.79 6.39 6.31
C TYR A 285 -10.58 5.43 5.43
N ALA A 286 -11.90 5.50 5.49
CA ALA A 286 -12.79 4.60 4.77
C ALA A 286 -13.47 5.31 3.60
N ILE A 287 -13.55 4.61 2.46
CA ILE A 287 -14.17 5.07 1.22
C ILE A 287 -15.15 3.99 0.77
N SER A 288 -16.44 4.33 0.69
CA SER A 288 -17.49 3.47 0.14
C SER A 288 -17.62 3.68 -1.38
N THR A 289 -18.25 2.71 -2.07
CA THR A 289 -18.45 2.73 -3.53
C THR A 289 -19.27 3.93 -4.04
N ASP A 290 -20.06 4.57 -3.18
CA ASP A 290 -20.88 5.74 -3.51
C ASP A 290 -20.20 7.08 -3.16
N TYR A 291 -18.86 7.11 -3.11
CA TYR A 291 -18.05 8.29 -2.76
C TYR A 291 -18.30 8.84 -1.33
N ASN A 292 -18.95 8.06 -0.46
CA ASN A 292 -19.05 8.37 0.96
C ASN A 292 -17.69 8.11 1.61
N LYS A 293 -17.20 9.07 2.39
CA LYS A 293 -15.86 9.07 2.98
C LYS A 293 -15.96 9.38 4.47
N PHE A 294 -15.14 8.74 5.30
CA PHE A 294 -15.00 9.12 6.71
C PHE A 294 -13.63 8.77 7.28
N PHE A 295 -13.25 9.49 8.33
CA PHE A 295 -12.14 9.14 9.20
C PHE A 295 -12.65 8.58 10.51
N TYR A 296 -12.00 7.51 10.98
CA TYR A 296 -12.12 6.99 12.32
C TYR A 296 -10.78 7.17 13.05
N GLN A 297 -10.76 7.97 14.10
CA GLN A 297 -9.57 8.19 14.93
C GLN A 297 -9.39 7.03 15.90
N CYS A 298 -8.29 6.30 15.74
CA CYS A 298 -8.05 5.02 16.42
C CYS A 298 -7.99 5.12 17.94
N ASP A 299 -7.35 6.18 18.47
CA ASP A 299 -7.15 6.37 19.92
C ASP A 299 -8.43 6.74 20.67
N THR A 300 -9.28 7.55 20.05
CA THR A 300 -10.43 8.18 20.72
C THR A 300 -11.76 7.54 20.32
N GLY A 301 -11.79 6.83 19.19
CA GLY A 301 -13.01 6.39 18.54
C GLY A 301 -13.81 7.53 17.91
N THR A 302 -13.23 8.72 17.78
CA THR A 302 -13.89 9.88 17.15
C THR A 302 -14.07 9.63 15.66
N ILE A 303 -15.26 9.96 15.14
CA ILE A 303 -15.57 9.82 13.72
C ILE A 303 -15.72 11.21 13.10
N TYR A 304 -15.11 11.41 11.93
CA TYR A 304 -15.30 12.58 11.08
C TYR A 304 -15.93 12.11 9.78
N LEU A 305 -17.18 12.46 9.55
CA LEU A 305 -17.95 12.06 8.37
C LEU A 305 -17.87 13.14 7.30
N ALA A 306 -17.63 12.77 6.05
CA ALA A 306 -17.62 13.71 4.95
C ALA A 306 -18.93 14.49 4.85
N ASN A 307 -18.83 15.79 4.60
CA ASN A 307 -19.99 16.68 4.48
C ASN A 307 -20.93 16.26 3.34
N THR A 308 -20.38 15.61 2.30
CA THR A 308 -21.12 15.03 1.16
C THR A 308 -22.16 14.01 1.59
N CYS A 309 -21.93 13.29 2.70
CA CYS A 309 -22.83 12.25 3.20
C CYS A 309 -24.18 12.80 3.69
N PHE A 310 -24.24 14.07 4.10
CA PHE A 310 -25.46 14.66 4.68
C PHE A 310 -26.35 15.34 3.66
N THR A 311 -25.77 15.92 2.62
CA THR A 311 -26.48 16.83 1.72
C THR A 311 -26.97 16.14 0.46
N GLY A 312 -26.37 15.00 0.04
CA GLY A 312 -26.61 14.36 -1.26
C GLY A 312 -26.19 15.21 -2.47
N GLU A 313 -26.01 16.52 -2.26
CA GLU A 313 -25.41 17.51 -3.12
C GLU A 313 -24.09 17.94 -2.48
N GLY A 314 -22.97 17.42 -2.96
CA GLY A 314 -21.68 17.67 -2.33
C GLY A 314 -20.58 17.91 -3.35
N THR A 315 -19.68 18.83 -3.02
CA THR A 315 -18.41 19.04 -3.72
C THR A 315 -17.57 17.78 -3.59
N TYR A 316 -16.94 17.35 -4.67
CA TYR A 316 -15.95 16.27 -4.64
C TYR A 316 -14.89 16.56 -3.56
N ILE A 317 -14.60 15.56 -2.72
CA ILE A 317 -13.50 15.60 -1.75
C ILE A 317 -12.32 14.88 -2.40
N SER A 318 -11.18 15.56 -2.48
CA SER A 318 -9.95 14.99 -3.03
C SER A 318 -9.61 13.63 -2.44
N ASP A 319 -9.02 12.76 -3.25
CA ASP A 319 -8.44 11.53 -2.75
C ASP A 319 -7.24 11.83 -1.86
N ILE A 320 -7.13 11.07 -0.78
CA ILE A 320 -6.19 11.32 0.30
C ILE A 320 -5.10 10.26 0.20
N TYR A 321 -3.87 10.72 0.16
CA TYR A 321 -2.71 9.86 -0.08
C TYR A 321 -1.89 9.62 1.17
N GLY A 322 -1.87 10.59 2.09
CA GLY A 322 -1.15 10.47 3.35
C GLY A 322 -1.51 11.59 4.31
N LEU A 323 -1.26 11.33 5.58
CA LEU A 323 -1.51 12.24 6.70
C LEU A 323 -0.27 12.25 7.60
N ASP A 324 0.12 13.43 8.03
CA ASP A 324 1.03 13.67 9.16
C ASP A 324 0.31 14.69 10.07
N GLU A 325 -0.43 14.16 11.05
CA GLU A 325 -1.22 14.99 11.95
C GLU A 325 -0.30 15.88 12.80
N SER A 326 0.86 15.35 13.20
CA SER A 326 1.81 16.03 14.07
C SER A 326 2.40 17.31 13.47
N SER A 327 2.49 17.36 12.14
CA SER A 327 2.96 18.52 11.38
C SER A 327 1.83 19.31 10.71
N ASP A 328 0.56 18.98 10.99
CA ASP A 328 -0.63 19.54 10.33
C ASP A 328 -0.55 19.47 8.80
N LYS A 329 -0.29 18.27 8.25
CA LYS A 329 -0.15 18.05 6.81
C LYS A 329 -1.03 16.92 6.31
N ILE A 330 -1.78 17.20 5.25
CA ILE A 330 -2.48 16.17 4.48
C ILE A 330 -2.06 16.25 3.00
N TYR A 331 -1.69 15.10 2.45
CA TYR A 331 -1.31 14.94 1.06
C TYR A 331 -2.52 14.41 0.29
N ILE A 332 -2.92 15.13 -0.76
CA ILE A 332 -4.15 14.84 -1.50
C ILE A 332 -3.92 14.96 -3.01
N ASP A 333 -4.90 14.48 -3.77
CA ASP A 333 -5.03 14.84 -5.17
C ASP A 333 -5.31 16.34 -5.29
N GLY A 334 -4.39 17.05 -5.94
CA GLY A 334 -4.40 18.49 -6.12
C GLY A 334 -5.19 18.96 -7.33
N HIS A 335 -5.83 18.05 -8.07
CA HIS A 335 -6.74 18.46 -9.14
C HIS A 335 -7.85 19.37 -8.61
N ASP A 336 -8.15 20.42 -9.37
CA ASP A 336 -9.30 21.26 -9.10
C ASP A 336 -10.57 20.54 -9.55
N TYR A 337 -11.31 20.05 -8.55
CA TYR A 337 -12.58 19.36 -8.73
C TYR A 337 -13.79 20.31 -8.64
N THR A 338 -13.58 21.62 -8.67
CA THR A 338 -14.66 22.60 -8.57
C THR A 338 -15.71 22.38 -9.66
N GLY A 339 -16.95 22.14 -9.24
CA GLY A 339 -18.10 21.93 -10.14
C GLY A 339 -18.34 20.48 -10.57
N MET A 340 -17.48 19.54 -10.17
CA MET A 340 -17.75 18.11 -10.33
C MET A 340 -18.75 17.59 -9.29
N LYS A 341 -19.59 16.67 -9.72
CA LYS A 341 -20.59 15.97 -8.91
C LYS A 341 -20.22 14.50 -8.71
N PRO A 342 -20.73 13.85 -7.65
CA PRO A 342 -20.61 12.40 -7.51
C PRO A 342 -21.07 11.67 -8.78
N GLY A 343 -20.24 10.76 -9.29
CA GLY A 343 -20.50 10.00 -10.52
C GLY A 343 -19.98 10.63 -11.82
N ASP A 344 -19.43 11.85 -11.78
CA ASP A 344 -18.73 12.42 -12.93
C ASP A 344 -17.46 11.61 -13.23
N VAL A 345 -17.27 11.23 -14.50
CA VAL A 345 -16.08 10.49 -14.94
C VAL A 345 -14.92 11.46 -15.12
N ILE A 346 -13.92 11.36 -14.25
CA ILE A 346 -12.67 12.12 -14.36
C ILE A 346 -11.86 11.51 -15.51
N THR A 347 -11.51 12.34 -16.51
CA THR A 347 -10.77 11.92 -17.72
C THR A 347 -9.38 12.53 -17.81
N SER A 348 -9.00 13.36 -16.83
CA SER A 348 -7.69 14.00 -16.76
C SER A 348 -6.72 13.22 -15.88
N ASP A 349 -5.44 13.31 -16.25
CA ASP A 349 -4.28 12.70 -15.59
C ASP A 349 -4.21 13.04 -14.09
N GLN A 350 -4.71 12.15 -13.21
CA GLN A 350 -4.86 12.31 -11.73
C GLN A 350 -3.54 12.37 -10.92
N SER A 351 -2.53 13.07 -11.43
CA SER A 351 -1.16 13.01 -10.91
C SER A 351 -0.60 14.36 -10.45
N GLU A 352 -1.46 15.35 -10.22
CA GLU A 352 -1.10 16.56 -9.49
C GLU A 352 -1.23 16.26 -8.00
N GLN A 353 -0.09 16.08 -7.33
CA GLN A 353 -0.06 15.88 -5.89
C GLN A 353 0.02 17.25 -5.22
N THR A 354 -0.77 17.47 -4.16
CA THR A 354 -0.68 18.69 -3.35
C THR A 354 -0.65 18.35 -1.86
N VAL A 355 -0.37 19.38 -1.06
CA VAL A 355 -0.30 19.32 0.40
C VAL A 355 -0.99 20.54 0.97
N THR A 356 -1.78 20.34 2.02
CA THR A 356 -2.47 21.42 2.75
C THR A 356 -2.51 21.11 4.25
N GLY A 357 -3.03 22.06 5.03
CA GLY A 357 -3.27 21.89 6.47
C GLY A 357 -4.30 20.80 6.74
N TRP A 358 -3.98 19.85 7.63
CA TRP A 358 -4.91 18.78 8.01
C TRP A 358 -6.12 19.36 8.75
N GLU A 359 -5.93 20.22 9.74
CA GLU A 359 -7.03 20.80 10.52
C GLU A 359 -7.99 21.59 9.64
N GLU A 360 -7.46 22.44 8.77
CA GLU A 360 -8.27 23.24 7.83
C GLU A 360 -9.03 22.33 6.85
N PHE A 361 -8.36 21.33 6.27
CA PHE A 361 -8.99 20.38 5.35
C PHE A 361 -10.10 19.59 6.04
N ARG A 362 -9.80 19.01 7.21
CA ARG A 362 -10.76 18.25 8.02
C ARG A 362 -11.98 19.09 8.35
N ASP A 363 -11.79 20.29 8.88
CA ASP A 363 -12.89 21.15 9.35
C ASP A 363 -13.71 21.74 8.18
N THR A 364 -13.11 21.82 6.98
CA THR A 364 -13.80 22.26 5.76
C THR A 364 -14.67 21.14 5.16
N TYR A 365 -14.15 19.91 5.10
CA TYR A 365 -14.77 18.83 4.33
C TYR A 365 -15.45 17.75 5.17
N PHE A 366 -15.20 17.72 6.48
CA PHE A 366 -15.72 16.70 7.38
C PHE A 366 -16.41 17.32 8.60
N THR A 367 -17.47 16.67 9.04
CA THR A 367 -18.17 16.98 10.28
C THR A 367 -17.81 15.93 11.33
N LYS A 368 -17.30 16.38 12.47
CA LYS A 368 -17.10 15.52 13.64
C LYS A 368 -18.46 15.05 14.16
N LEU A 369 -18.66 13.75 14.28
CA LEU A 369 -19.89 13.17 14.79
C LEU A 369 -19.93 13.26 16.33
N GLU A 370 -20.94 13.94 16.86
CA GLU A 370 -21.22 13.99 18.30
C GLU A 370 -22.39 13.04 18.67
N ASP A 371 -22.62 12.76 19.95
CA ASP A 371 -23.67 11.84 20.42
C ASP A 371 -25.07 12.20 19.91
N ALA A 372 -25.36 13.50 19.74
CA ALA A 372 -26.64 13.98 19.21
C ALA A 372 -26.83 13.68 17.72
N ASP A 373 -25.75 13.47 16.97
CA ASP A 373 -25.77 13.19 15.54
C ASP A 373 -25.99 11.70 15.23
N GLN A 374 -25.84 10.82 16.23
CA GLN A 374 -26.01 9.38 16.07
C GLN A 374 -27.39 8.99 15.54
N SER A 375 -28.44 9.77 15.81
CA SER A 375 -29.78 9.50 15.23
C SER A 375 -29.85 9.77 13.74
N VAL A 376 -29.09 10.73 13.23
CA VAL A 376 -28.99 11.03 11.79
C VAL A 376 -28.18 9.95 11.11
N VAL A 377 -27.06 9.57 11.73
CA VAL A 377 -26.13 8.59 11.18
C VAL A 377 -26.73 7.18 11.09
N LYS A 378 -27.63 6.81 12.02
CA LYS A 378 -28.40 5.56 11.97
C LYS A 378 -29.36 5.45 10.77
N THR A 379 -29.58 6.54 10.04
CA THR A 379 -30.41 6.52 8.82
C THR A 379 -29.61 6.12 7.57
N PHE A 380 -28.28 6.12 7.63
CA PHE A 380 -27.45 5.64 6.53
C PHE A 380 -27.56 4.12 6.42
N ASP A 381 -27.83 3.65 5.21
CA ASP A 381 -27.90 2.23 4.85
C ASP A 381 -26.55 1.66 4.43
N TRP A 382 -25.58 2.51 4.11
CA TRP A 382 -24.24 2.13 3.68
C TRP A 382 -23.22 1.97 4.81
N VAL A 383 -23.53 2.39 6.05
CA VAL A 383 -22.64 2.25 7.21
C VAL A 383 -23.40 1.91 8.47
N LYS A 384 -22.86 1.00 9.27
CA LYS A 384 -23.38 0.63 10.60
C LYS A 384 -22.28 0.78 11.64
N TRP A 385 -22.66 1.39 12.76
CA TRP A 385 -21.83 1.55 13.95
C TRP A 385 -22.35 0.61 15.06
N PRO A 386 -21.49 0.08 15.95
CA PRO A 386 -21.85 -0.86 17.01
C PRO A 386 -22.95 -0.40 17.97
#